data_AF-A0A8C2D472-F1
#
_entry.id   AF-A0A8C2D472-F1
#
_cell.length_a   1.000
_cell.length_b   1.000
_cell.length_c   1.000
_cell.angle_alpha   90.00
_cell.angle_beta   90.00
_cell.angle_gamma   90.00
#
_symmetry.space_group_name_H-M   'P 1'
#
loop_
_entity.id
_entity.type
_entity.pdbx_description
1 polymer ?
#
loop_
_entity_poly.entity_id
_entity_poly.type
_entity_poly.pdbx_seq_one_letter_code
_entity_poly.pdbx_strand_id
1 'polypeptide(L)'
;MSKIMDDAVDSGGIEVIIQNEEDKTAPRCPHGPALLFEKTGNGEEKGRRFYACSACRDRKDCNFFQWADEKISEARMLIRYCHFVSLPLEQRRFCVDCQLLILPEERATHAKHKALSEDTTVQRLKRPSLLLCPLDNKKSNAQYLFADRSCHFLLDMLLGLGFQKILCVGTPRLHEVIKLRNMEGKSPKMKSLLLDIDYRYCQFYGQDEFCRYNMFNHHFFDDEEAVTFFQGFLREEEGAKVVMITDPPFGGLVKPLANSFSQMAITWKNQNKVSNAGQMPMIWIFPYFFESRILECFPSFSMLDYQVDYDNHPLYKHGKTGRKQSPVRLFTNLSPKDIILPEDEGYRFCSVCERYVSAGNKHCPKCDTCPSKDGREWRHCDECGRCVKPSWRHCSSCGHCALPDHPCGQSQTGCFNCGSQKHKLRTCPKKHNKRMIVPGGRGAPGLLKHIAGKSTTKKKRRRTVT
;
A
#
# COMPACT_ATOMS: atom_id res chain seq x y z
N MET A 1 -0.98 -0.17 26.72
CA MET A 1 -0.18 0.74 25.85
C MET A 1 -0.49 0.52 24.36
N SER A 2 -1.76 0.62 23.95
CA SER A 2 -2.21 0.50 22.54
C SER A 2 -2.75 1.82 21.98
N LYS A 3 -2.25 2.96 22.48
CA LYS A 3 -2.90 4.27 22.33
C LYS A 3 -2.12 5.28 21.48
N ILE A 4 -1.19 4.84 20.63
CA ILE A 4 -0.32 5.75 19.84
C ILE A 4 -0.42 5.56 18.31
N MET A 5 -1.28 4.67 17.80
CA MET A 5 -1.38 4.47 16.33
C MET A 5 -2.79 4.64 15.73
N ASP A 6 -3.80 5.01 16.51
CA ASP A 6 -5.18 5.17 16.02
C ASP A 6 -5.59 6.63 15.71
N ASP A 7 -4.81 7.66 16.10
CA ASP A 7 -5.22 9.08 16.00
C ASP A 7 -4.35 9.97 15.09
N ALA A 8 -3.79 9.44 13.99
CA ALA A 8 -2.97 10.27 13.08
C ALA A 8 -3.35 10.15 11.59
N VAL A 9 -4.61 9.88 11.26
CA VAL A 9 -5.08 9.87 9.86
C VAL A 9 -6.28 10.82 9.63
N ASP A 10 -6.57 11.73 10.56
CA ASP A 10 -7.56 12.79 10.34
C ASP A 10 -7.13 14.12 10.98
N SER A 11 -5.93 14.59 10.61
CA SER A 11 -5.45 15.90 11.01
C SER A 11 -5.35 16.80 9.77
N GLY A 12 -6.49 17.38 9.40
CA GLY A 12 -6.52 18.63 8.63
C GLY A 12 -7.28 18.58 7.30
N GLY A 13 -8.53 18.10 7.25
CA GLY A 13 -9.49 18.49 6.20
C GLY A 13 -9.04 18.29 4.73
N ILE A 14 -8.11 17.36 4.47
CA ILE A 14 -7.60 17.05 3.12
C ILE A 14 -8.33 15.82 2.58
N GLU A 15 -9.09 16.00 1.49
CA GLU A 15 -9.76 14.92 0.76
C GLU A 15 -9.07 14.66 -0.58
N VAL A 16 -8.95 13.39 -0.99
CA VAL A 16 -8.38 13.01 -2.30
C VAL A 16 -9.52 12.90 -3.29
N ILE A 17 -9.39 13.60 -4.41
CA ILE A 17 -10.36 13.59 -5.51
C ILE A 17 -9.86 12.60 -6.56
N ILE A 18 -10.67 11.58 -6.86
CA ILE A 18 -10.40 10.65 -7.96
C ILE A 18 -10.83 11.36 -9.24
N GLN A 19 -9.87 11.64 -10.12
CA GLN A 19 -10.09 12.25 -11.42
C GLN A 19 -10.51 11.19 -12.45
N ASN A 20 -11.39 11.56 -13.39
CA ASN A 20 -11.84 10.67 -14.47
C ASN A 20 -10.85 10.70 -15.64
N GLU A 21 -10.94 9.73 -16.57
CA GLU A 21 -10.14 9.66 -17.83
C GLU A 21 -10.14 10.95 -18.68
N GLU A 22 -11.13 11.82 -18.49
CA GLU A 22 -11.27 13.10 -19.19
C GLU A 22 -10.39 14.23 -18.57
N ASP A 23 -9.84 14.03 -17.36
CA ASP A 23 -8.98 14.97 -16.65
C ASP A 23 -7.48 14.77 -16.99
N LYS A 24 -7.13 14.68 -18.29
CA LYS A 24 -5.76 14.43 -18.80
C LYS A 24 -4.70 15.51 -18.50
N THR A 25 -4.97 16.41 -17.56
CA THR A 25 -4.16 17.61 -17.29
C THR A 25 -3.48 17.62 -15.93
N ALA A 26 -3.57 16.52 -15.15
CA ALA A 26 -2.84 16.41 -13.89
C ALA A 26 -1.33 16.56 -14.12
N PRO A 27 -0.66 17.49 -13.43
CA PRO A 27 0.75 17.71 -13.60
C PRO A 27 1.52 16.49 -13.08
N ARG A 28 2.68 16.26 -13.69
CA ARG A 28 3.47 15.06 -13.45
C ARG A 28 4.65 15.36 -12.52
N CYS A 29 5.07 14.32 -11.83
CA CYS A 29 6.31 14.29 -11.09
C CYS A 29 7.14 13.09 -11.59
N PRO A 30 8.37 12.87 -11.08
CA PRO A 30 9.17 11.68 -11.41
C PRO A 30 8.49 10.34 -11.10
N HIS A 31 7.33 10.37 -10.42
CA HIS A 31 6.46 9.24 -10.08
C HIS A 31 5.14 9.21 -10.90
N GLY A 32 5.02 9.96 -11.99
CA GLY A 32 3.83 10.00 -12.85
C GLY A 32 2.85 11.12 -12.48
N PRO A 33 1.60 11.09 -13.00
CA PRO A 33 0.55 12.08 -12.70
C PRO A 33 0.32 12.22 -11.19
N ALA A 34 0.33 13.44 -10.69
CA ALA A 34 0.04 13.73 -9.30
C ALA A 34 -1.42 13.48 -8.96
N LEU A 35 -1.73 13.16 -7.69
CA LEU A 35 -3.10 13.08 -7.20
C LEU A 35 -3.61 14.47 -6.86
N LEU A 36 -4.88 14.75 -7.17
CA LEU A 36 -5.56 15.97 -6.78
C LEU A 36 -6.10 15.84 -5.35
N PHE A 37 -5.71 16.78 -4.50
CA PHE A 37 -6.15 16.91 -3.13
C PHE A 37 -6.91 18.22 -2.96
N GLU A 38 -7.95 18.21 -2.14
CA GLU A 38 -8.67 19.42 -1.74
C GLU A 38 -8.48 19.63 -0.25
N LYS A 39 -7.88 20.76 0.14
CA LYS A 39 -7.76 21.16 1.54
C LYS A 39 -8.89 22.11 1.89
N THR A 40 -9.77 21.68 2.79
CA THR A 40 -10.77 22.55 3.42
C THR A 40 -10.14 23.20 4.65
N GLY A 41 -9.89 24.50 4.57
CA GLY A 41 -9.39 25.29 5.69
C GLY A 41 -10.51 25.67 6.66
N ASN A 42 -10.18 25.84 7.94
CA ASN A 42 -11.09 26.34 8.97
C ASN A 42 -11.63 27.74 8.57
N GLY A 43 -12.77 27.80 7.88
CA GLY A 43 -13.53 29.03 7.65
C GLY A 43 -13.62 29.57 6.21
N GLU A 44 -13.08 28.91 5.18
CA GLU A 44 -13.23 29.35 3.77
C GLU A 44 -14.21 28.45 2.98
N GLU A 45 -15.17 29.06 2.27
CA GLU A 45 -16.29 28.37 1.59
C GLU A 45 -15.90 27.55 0.33
N LYS A 46 -14.65 27.64 -0.16
CA LYS A 46 -14.13 26.81 -1.26
C LYS A 46 -12.76 26.26 -0.87
N GLY A 47 -12.65 24.94 -0.74
CA GLY A 47 -11.36 24.27 -0.53
C GLY A 47 -10.41 24.56 -1.70
N ARG A 48 -9.13 24.82 -1.41
CA ARG A 48 -8.13 25.05 -2.46
C ARG A 48 -7.53 23.72 -2.88
N ARG A 49 -7.56 23.46 -4.19
CA ARG A 49 -7.11 22.20 -4.78
C ARG A 49 -5.63 22.26 -5.15
N PHE A 50 -4.90 21.22 -4.82
CA PHE A 50 -3.49 21.08 -5.13
C PHE A 50 -3.17 19.66 -5.58
N TYR A 51 -2.19 19.54 -6.45
CA TYR A 51 -1.56 18.31 -6.84
C TYR A 51 -0.38 18.00 -5.92
N ALA A 52 -0.26 16.76 -5.48
CA ALA A 52 0.91 16.27 -4.77
C ALA A 52 1.27 14.86 -5.24
N CYS A 53 2.51 14.44 -4.97
CA CYS A 53 3.02 13.14 -5.39
C CYS A 53 2.06 12.00 -4.98
N SER A 54 1.70 11.16 -5.95
CA SER A 54 0.81 10.01 -5.74
C SER A 54 1.50 8.85 -5.00
N ALA A 55 2.83 8.75 -5.11
CA ALA A 55 3.63 7.64 -4.58
C ALA A 55 4.46 7.98 -3.33
N CYS A 56 4.60 9.26 -2.96
CA CYS A 56 5.39 9.68 -1.79
C CYS A 56 4.54 10.58 -0.88
N ARG A 57 4.37 10.18 0.38
CA ARG A 57 3.65 10.96 1.39
C ARG A 57 4.48 12.09 1.99
N ASP A 58 5.80 11.93 2.08
CA ASP A 58 6.69 12.95 2.61
C ASP A 58 7.24 13.82 1.48
N ARG A 59 7.11 15.14 1.62
CA ARG A 59 7.67 16.11 0.67
C ARG A 59 9.20 16.08 0.61
N LYS A 60 9.85 15.43 1.57
CA LYS A 60 11.30 15.20 1.53
C LYS A 60 11.71 14.13 0.52
N ASP A 61 10.84 13.15 0.28
CA ASP A 61 11.09 12.04 -0.65
C ASP A 61 10.65 12.41 -2.09
N CYS A 62 9.57 13.18 -2.22
CA CYS A 62 9.21 13.88 -3.45
C CYS A 62 8.61 15.24 -3.10
N ASN A 63 9.33 16.32 -3.37
CA ASN A 63 8.90 17.69 -3.07
C ASN A 63 7.83 18.23 -4.01
N PHE A 64 7.32 17.39 -4.92
CA PHE A 64 6.32 17.79 -5.90
C PHE A 64 5.03 18.23 -5.23
N PHE A 65 4.69 19.51 -5.46
CA PHE A 65 3.44 20.12 -5.08
C PHE A 65 3.16 21.25 -6.05
N GLN A 66 1.92 21.33 -6.51
CA GLN A 66 1.49 22.35 -7.46
C GLN A 66 0.05 22.71 -7.17
N TRP A 67 -0.30 23.98 -7.16
CA TRP A 67 -1.71 24.36 -7.07
C TRP A 67 -2.40 24.09 -8.41
N ALA A 68 -3.67 23.70 -8.38
CA ALA A 68 -4.37 23.25 -9.61
C ALA A 68 -4.47 24.33 -10.71
N ASP A 69 -4.16 25.59 -10.39
CA ASP A 69 -4.15 26.78 -11.24
C ASP A 69 -2.79 27.07 -11.93
N GLU A 70 -1.73 26.31 -11.67
CA GLU A 70 -0.39 26.51 -12.25
C GLU A 70 -0.09 25.51 -13.42
N LYS A 71 0.81 25.83 -14.37
CA LYS A 71 1.21 24.95 -15.50
C LYS A 71 2.74 24.94 -15.72
N ILE A 72 3.38 23.80 -16.02
CA ILE A 72 4.74 23.60 -16.64
C ILE A 72 4.92 22.13 -17.17
N SER A 73 5.89 21.93 -18.09
CA SER A 73 6.21 20.76 -18.93
C SER A 73 7.39 19.85 -18.46
N GLU A 74 7.56 18.64 -19.04
CA GLU A 74 8.55 17.59 -18.69
C GLU A 74 9.27 16.92 -19.89
N ALA A 75 10.42 16.23 -19.65
CA ALA A 75 11.15 15.36 -20.62
C ALA A 75 12.06 14.22 -20.03
N ARG A 76 12.13 13.07 -20.77
CA ARG A 76 13.18 11.99 -20.98
C ARG A 76 13.46 10.87 -19.91
N MET A 77 14.01 9.64 -20.17
CA MET A 77 14.39 8.70 -21.30
C MET A 77 14.74 7.26 -20.75
N LEU A 78 14.79 6.18 -21.58
CA LEU A 78 15.15 4.76 -21.23
C LEU A 78 15.94 3.98 -22.36
N ILE A 79 17.22 3.55 -22.16
CA ILE A 79 18.03 2.72 -23.13
C ILE A 79 18.99 1.65 -22.49
N ARG A 80 19.22 1.60 -21.17
CA ARG A 80 20.40 0.92 -20.58
C ARG A 80 20.36 -0.62 -20.44
N TYR A 81 19.20 -1.25 -20.34
CA TYR A 81 19.09 -2.68 -19.97
C TYR A 81 19.60 -3.66 -21.05
N CYS A 82 19.25 -3.41 -22.32
CA CYS A 82 19.58 -4.32 -23.42
C CYS A 82 21.09 -4.52 -23.62
N HIS A 83 21.92 -3.52 -23.26
CA HIS A 83 23.37 -3.59 -23.38
C HIS A 83 24.05 -4.40 -22.26
N PHE A 84 23.39 -4.57 -21.10
CA PHE A 84 23.97 -5.33 -19.99
C PHE A 84 23.74 -6.84 -20.11
N VAL A 85 22.55 -7.25 -20.59
CA VAL A 85 22.18 -8.68 -20.71
C VAL A 85 23.03 -9.41 -21.76
N SER A 86 23.52 -8.70 -22.78
CA SER A 86 24.41 -9.25 -23.79
C SER A 86 25.85 -9.48 -23.31
N LEU A 87 26.23 -8.96 -22.13
CA LEU A 87 27.59 -9.12 -21.61
C LEU A 87 27.84 -10.57 -21.15
N PRO A 88 29.06 -11.11 -21.39
CA PRO A 88 29.52 -12.34 -20.77
C PRO A 88 29.44 -12.26 -19.25
N LEU A 89 29.18 -13.40 -18.58
CA LEU A 89 28.96 -13.44 -17.13
C LEU A 89 30.12 -12.87 -16.31
N GLU A 90 31.35 -13.17 -16.74
CA GLU A 90 32.60 -12.66 -16.16
C GLU A 90 32.71 -11.13 -16.22
N GLN A 91 31.93 -10.51 -17.09
CA GLN A 91 31.92 -9.06 -17.29
C GLN A 91 30.78 -8.35 -16.57
N ARG A 92 29.83 -9.09 -15.99
CA ARG A 92 28.68 -8.53 -15.28
C ARG A 92 29.10 -8.14 -13.87
N ARG A 93 28.97 -6.85 -13.53
CA ARG A 93 29.21 -6.35 -12.16
C ARG A 93 28.01 -5.55 -11.66
N PHE A 94 27.73 -5.63 -10.35
CA PHE A 94 26.70 -4.84 -9.68
C PHE A 94 27.34 -3.93 -8.63
N CYS A 95 27.05 -2.64 -8.70
CA CYS A 95 27.42 -1.65 -7.71
C CYS A 95 26.40 -1.65 -6.57
N VAL A 96 26.84 -2.00 -5.35
CA VAL A 96 25.98 -1.92 -4.16
C VAL A 96 25.69 -0.47 -3.79
N ASP A 97 26.67 0.43 -3.93
CA ASP A 97 26.47 1.83 -3.53
C ASP A 97 25.51 2.56 -4.47
N CYS A 98 25.60 2.29 -5.78
CA CYS A 98 24.74 2.92 -6.78
C CYS A 98 23.44 2.15 -7.04
N GLN A 99 23.35 0.89 -6.62
CA GLN A 99 22.23 -0.01 -6.92
C GLN A 99 22.03 -0.22 -8.44
N LEU A 100 23.14 -0.26 -9.17
CA LEU A 100 23.19 -0.32 -10.64
C LEU A 100 24.01 -1.50 -11.12
N LEU A 101 23.57 -2.09 -12.24
CA LEU A 101 24.40 -2.97 -13.05
C LEU A 101 25.40 -2.12 -13.84
N ILE A 102 26.69 -2.42 -13.67
CA ILE A 102 27.82 -1.62 -14.21
C ILE A 102 28.23 -2.19 -15.56
N LEU A 103 28.19 -1.37 -16.62
CA LEU A 103 28.76 -1.72 -17.92
C LEU A 103 30.29 -1.66 -17.90
N PRO A 104 31.01 -2.39 -18.76
CA PRO A 104 32.48 -2.42 -18.79
C PRO A 104 33.12 -1.03 -18.82
N GLU A 105 32.52 -0.09 -19.54
CA GLU A 105 33.01 1.29 -19.73
C GLU A 105 32.84 2.14 -18.45
N GLU A 106 31.91 1.77 -17.56
CA GLU A 106 31.57 2.50 -16.34
C GLU A 106 32.38 2.01 -15.12
N ARG A 107 33.25 1.02 -15.30
CA ARG A 107 34.03 0.42 -14.21
C ARG A 107 34.97 1.41 -13.55
N ALA A 108 35.61 2.29 -14.33
CA ALA A 108 36.54 3.28 -13.80
C ALA A 108 35.85 4.27 -12.85
N THR A 109 34.62 4.68 -13.16
CA THR A 109 33.83 5.60 -12.32
C THR A 109 33.26 4.92 -11.08
N HIS A 110 33.22 3.58 -11.07
CA HIS A 110 32.75 2.77 -9.94
C HIS A 110 33.89 2.07 -9.17
N ALA A 111 35.16 2.34 -9.49
CA ALA A 111 36.31 1.65 -8.90
C ALA A 111 36.43 1.83 -7.38
N LYS A 112 35.90 2.93 -6.83
CA LYS A 112 35.87 3.22 -5.39
C LYS A 112 34.60 2.76 -4.69
N HIS A 113 33.60 2.30 -5.44
CA HIS A 113 32.33 1.84 -4.87
C HIS A 113 32.41 0.37 -4.48
N LYS A 114 31.58 -0.02 -3.53
CA LYS A 114 31.41 -1.41 -3.14
C LYS A 114 30.70 -2.17 -4.27
N ALA A 115 31.46 -2.97 -5.01
CA ALA A 115 30.89 -3.97 -5.91
C ALA A 115 30.64 -5.28 -5.16
N LEU A 116 29.63 -6.04 -5.58
CA LEU A 116 29.60 -7.47 -5.25
C LEU A 116 30.77 -8.13 -5.98
N SER A 117 31.54 -8.96 -5.26
CA SER A 117 32.73 -9.65 -5.79
C SER A 117 32.40 -10.53 -7.00
N GLU A 118 33.47 -10.97 -7.69
CA GLU A 118 33.49 -11.58 -9.04
C GLU A 118 32.52 -12.75 -9.29
N ASP A 119 31.95 -13.34 -8.25
CA ASP A 119 30.85 -14.31 -8.34
C ASP A 119 29.48 -13.64 -8.19
N THR A 120 29.16 -12.70 -9.09
CA THR A 120 27.75 -12.44 -9.42
C THR A 120 27.25 -13.65 -10.19
N THR A 121 27.01 -14.77 -9.49
CA THR A 121 26.45 -15.96 -10.13
C THR A 121 25.13 -15.56 -10.77
N VAL A 122 24.88 -16.07 -11.98
CA VAL A 122 23.59 -15.93 -12.69
C VAL A 122 22.39 -16.13 -11.76
N GLN A 123 22.53 -16.99 -10.75
CA GLN A 123 21.51 -17.25 -9.75
C GLN A 123 21.16 -16.05 -8.86
N ARG A 124 22.11 -15.17 -8.55
CA ARG A 124 21.85 -13.94 -7.78
C ARG A 124 21.16 -12.88 -8.62
N LEU A 125 21.50 -12.74 -9.90
CA LEU A 125 20.81 -11.81 -10.82
C LEU A 125 19.32 -12.17 -11.02
N LYS A 126 18.96 -13.44 -10.85
CA LYS A 126 17.57 -13.91 -10.86
C LYS A 126 16.81 -13.63 -9.57
N ARG A 127 17.47 -13.07 -8.55
CA ARG A 127 16.85 -12.64 -7.29
C ARG A 127 17.15 -11.15 -7.01
N PRO A 128 16.70 -10.20 -7.87
CA PRO A 128 17.01 -8.79 -7.68
C PRO A 128 16.60 -8.25 -6.32
N SER A 129 15.54 -8.75 -5.69
CA SER A 129 15.11 -8.36 -4.34
C SER A 129 16.08 -8.75 -3.21
N LEU A 130 17.05 -9.63 -3.47
CA LEU A 130 18.19 -9.93 -2.58
C LEU A 130 19.45 -9.11 -2.90
N LEU A 131 19.47 -8.44 -4.06
CA LEU A 131 20.57 -7.58 -4.52
C LEU A 131 20.30 -6.11 -4.23
N LEU A 132 19.07 -5.68 -4.52
CA LEU A 132 18.60 -4.33 -4.28
C LEU A 132 18.29 -4.16 -2.80
N CYS A 133 18.86 -3.12 -2.18
CA CYS A 133 18.46 -2.69 -0.86
C CYS A 133 16.97 -2.32 -0.91
N PRO A 134 16.13 -2.87 0.00
CA PRO A 134 14.72 -2.54 0.02
C PRO A 134 14.51 -1.05 0.28
N LEU A 135 13.60 -0.42 -0.48
CA LEU A 135 13.17 0.96 -0.21
C LEU A 135 12.12 0.94 0.92
N ASP A 136 12.57 0.65 2.14
CA ASP A 136 11.72 0.35 3.31
C ASP A 136 11.13 1.58 4.01
N ASN A 137 11.36 2.79 3.48
CA ASN A 137 10.75 4.00 4.00
C ASN A 137 9.21 3.91 3.93
N LYS A 138 8.59 3.83 5.11
CA LYS A 138 7.15 3.65 5.32
C LYS A 138 6.27 4.73 4.67
N LYS A 139 6.86 5.88 4.31
CA LYS A 139 6.16 7.04 3.77
C LYS A 139 6.26 7.17 2.25
N SER A 140 7.11 6.39 1.60
CA SER A 140 7.25 6.37 0.15
C SER A 140 7.00 4.96 -0.38
N ASN A 141 8.06 4.20 -0.65
CA ASN A 141 7.96 2.90 -1.32
C ASN A 141 7.47 1.79 -0.38
N ALA A 142 7.77 1.89 0.93
CA ALA A 142 7.41 0.91 1.95
C ALA A 142 7.60 -0.55 1.48
N GLN A 143 8.72 -0.82 0.80
CA GLN A 143 8.96 -2.09 0.13
C GLN A 143 9.24 -3.18 1.16
N TYR A 144 8.19 -3.92 1.54
CA TYR A 144 8.31 -5.10 2.37
C TYR A 144 8.31 -6.33 1.49
N LEU A 145 9.36 -7.13 1.60
CA LEU A 145 9.56 -8.32 0.79
C LEU A 145 9.02 -9.52 1.55
N PHE A 146 8.17 -10.30 0.90
CA PHE A 146 7.66 -11.55 1.47
C PHE A 146 8.82 -12.45 1.92
N ALA A 147 8.61 -13.14 3.03
CA ALA A 147 9.46 -14.26 3.41
C ALA A 147 9.28 -15.41 2.40
N ASP A 148 10.33 -16.20 2.19
CA ASP A 148 10.31 -17.34 1.24
C ASP A 148 9.10 -18.27 1.49
N ARG A 149 8.76 -18.52 2.76
CA ARG A 149 7.59 -19.33 3.15
C ARG A 149 6.28 -18.80 2.57
N SER A 150 6.02 -17.50 2.69
CA SER A 150 4.79 -16.90 2.14
C SER A 150 4.79 -16.87 0.61
N CYS A 151 5.95 -16.69 -0.03
CA CYS A 151 6.06 -16.82 -1.48
C CYS A 151 5.73 -18.22 -1.98
N HIS A 152 6.28 -19.27 -1.36
CA HIS A 152 6.00 -20.65 -1.75
C HIS A 152 4.53 -20.98 -1.55
N PHE A 153 3.94 -20.63 -0.39
CA PHE A 153 2.51 -20.81 -0.16
C PHE A 153 1.66 -20.14 -1.25
N LEU A 154 1.91 -18.86 -1.56
CA LEU A 154 1.16 -18.14 -2.59
C LEU A 154 1.29 -18.82 -3.95
N LEU A 155 2.49 -19.26 -4.31
CA LEU A 155 2.75 -19.92 -5.58
C LEU A 155 2.01 -21.25 -5.70
N ASP A 156 2.14 -22.11 -4.68
CA ASP A 156 1.50 -23.42 -4.65
C ASP A 156 -0.03 -23.32 -4.65
N MET A 157 -0.56 -22.34 -3.91
CA MET A 157 -2.00 -22.04 -3.89
C MET A 157 -2.50 -21.59 -5.27
N LEU A 158 -1.82 -20.65 -5.93
CA LEU A 158 -2.20 -20.16 -7.26
C LEU A 158 -2.14 -21.27 -8.32
N LEU A 159 -1.16 -22.16 -8.21
CA LEU A 159 -1.03 -23.35 -9.05
C LEU A 159 -2.16 -24.36 -8.81
N GLY A 160 -2.49 -24.63 -7.55
CA GLY A 160 -3.58 -25.53 -7.17
C GLY A 160 -4.95 -25.05 -7.67
N LEU A 161 -5.14 -23.73 -7.75
CA LEU A 161 -6.32 -23.10 -8.36
C LEU A 161 -6.29 -23.07 -9.90
N GLY A 162 -5.19 -23.52 -10.51
CA GLY A 162 -5.05 -23.62 -11.95
C GLY A 162 -4.78 -22.30 -12.66
N PHE A 163 -4.16 -21.31 -12.00
CA PHE A 163 -3.70 -20.09 -12.66
C PHE A 163 -2.37 -20.30 -13.38
N GLN A 164 -2.24 -19.75 -14.58
CA GLN A 164 -1.01 -19.82 -15.38
C GLN A 164 -0.38 -18.45 -15.61
N LYS A 165 -1.13 -17.36 -15.43
CA LYS A 165 -0.66 -15.99 -15.67
C LYS A 165 -0.84 -15.15 -14.40
N ILE A 166 0.27 -14.74 -13.79
CA ILE A 166 0.28 -14.00 -12.52
C ILE A 166 0.70 -12.54 -12.77
N LEU A 167 -0.26 -11.62 -12.67
CA LEU A 167 0.02 -10.19 -12.70
C LEU A 167 0.49 -9.74 -11.32
N CYS A 168 1.79 -9.52 -11.17
CA CYS A 168 2.46 -9.15 -9.93
C CYS A 168 2.52 -7.62 -9.80
N VAL A 169 1.63 -7.01 -9.02
CA VAL A 169 1.60 -5.55 -8.81
C VAL A 169 2.28 -5.21 -7.48
N GLY A 170 3.49 -4.65 -7.53
CA GLY A 170 4.28 -4.36 -6.32
C GLY A 170 4.75 -5.62 -5.56
N THR A 171 4.88 -6.76 -6.24
CA THR A 171 5.25 -8.05 -5.61
C THR A 171 6.50 -8.66 -6.24
N PRO A 172 7.66 -7.97 -6.21
CA PRO A 172 8.86 -8.39 -6.93
C PRO A 172 9.39 -9.75 -6.47
N ARG A 173 9.31 -10.06 -5.17
CA ARG A 173 9.77 -11.36 -4.63
C ARG A 173 8.96 -12.53 -5.19
N LEU A 174 7.65 -12.37 -5.34
CA LEU A 174 6.81 -13.43 -5.90
C LEU A 174 7.12 -13.63 -7.39
N HIS A 175 7.30 -12.54 -8.13
CA HIS A 175 7.75 -12.61 -9.53
C HIS A 175 9.06 -13.39 -9.65
N GLU A 176 10.06 -13.12 -8.82
CA GLU A 176 11.34 -13.84 -8.80
C GLU A 176 11.18 -15.35 -8.57
N VAL A 177 10.39 -15.74 -7.57
CA VAL A 177 10.18 -17.16 -7.23
C VAL A 177 9.48 -17.89 -8.38
N ILE A 178 8.52 -17.26 -9.07
CA ILE A 178 7.88 -17.82 -10.28
C ILE A 178 8.93 -18.09 -11.37
N LYS A 179 9.82 -17.12 -11.62
CA LYS A 179 10.87 -17.25 -12.64
C LYS A 179 11.85 -18.37 -12.30
N LEU A 180 12.30 -18.44 -11.05
CA LEU A 180 13.20 -19.50 -10.59
C LEU A 180 12.58 -20.89 -10.73
N ARG A 181 11.33 -21.05 -10.29
CA ARG A 181 10.58 -22.31 -10.43
C ARG A 181 10.49 -22.75 -11.89
N ASN A 182 10.19 -21.84 -12.81
CA ASN A 182 10.11 -22.15 -14.24
C ASN A 182 11.43 -22.69 -14.81
N MET A 183 12.57 -22.31 -14.23
CA MET A 183 13.89 -22.79 -14.65
C MET A 183 14.22 -24.18 -14.12
N GLU A 184 13.61 -24.62 -13.03
CA GLU A 184 13.80 -25.98 -12.52
C GLU A 184 13.18 -27.04 -13.43
N GLY A 185 12.20 -26.67 -14.27
CA GLY A 185 11.58 -27.56 -15.26
C GLY A 185 10.73 -28.69 -14.68
N LYS A 186 10.49 -28.71 -13.36
CA LYS A 186 9.75 -29.78 -12.66
C LYS A 186 8.24 -29.64 -12.72
N SER A 187 7.72 -28.53 -13.22
CA SER A 187 6.29 -28.22 -13.16
C SER A 187 5.86 -27.32 -14.32
N PRO A 188 4.55 -27.24 -14.63
CA PRO A 188 4.05 -26.38 -15.71
C PRO A 188 4.51 -24.94 -15.57
N LYS A 189 4.94 -24.34 -16.68
CA LYS A 189 5.43 -22.95 -16.69
C LYS A 189 4.29 -21.98 -16.39
N MET A 190 4.58 -20.99 -15.54
CA MET A 190 3.70 -19.87 -15.28
C MET A 190 4.29 -18.59 -15.88
N LYS A 191 3.46 -17.75 -16.51
CA LYS A 191 3.87 -16.42 -16.94
C LYS A 191 3.67 -15.44 -15.78
N SER A 192 4.62 -14.53 -15.57
CA SER A 192 4.51 -13.46 -14.58
C SER A 192 4.90 -12.13 -15.21
N LEU A 193 4.13 -11.07 -14.92
CA LEU A 193 4.43 -9.69 -15.29
C LEU A 193 4.52 -8.86 -14.01
N LEU A 194 5.64 -8.18 -13.80
CA LEU A 194 5.86 -7.30 -12.66
C LEU A 194 5.50 -5.84 -13.03
N LEU A 195 4.52 -5.28 -12.34
CA LEU A 195 4.20 -3.86 -12.35
C LEU A 195 4.72 -3.24 -11.06
N ASP A 196 5.79 -2.46 -11.11
CA ASP A 196 6.37 -1.82 -9.93
C ASP A 196 6.81 -0.38 -10.24
N ILE A 197 6.79 0.48 -9.21
CA ILE A 197 7.28 1.85 -9.35
C ILE A 197 8.80 1.91 -9.25
N ASP A 198 9.42 0.93 -8.59
CA ASP A 198 10.87 0.81 -8.45
C ASP A 198 11.50 0.42 -9.79
N TYR A 199 11.90 1.44 -10.54
CA TYR A 199 12.53 1.29 -11.84
C TYR A 199 13.82 0.47 -11.80
N ARG A 200 14.45 0.26 -10.63
CA ARG A 200 15.70 -0.53 -10.55
C ARG A 200 15.50 -1.96 -11.03
N TYR A 201 14.28 -2.50 -10.97
CA TYR A 201 13.94 -3.82 -11.51
C TYR A 201 14.01 -3.90 -13.04
N CYS A 202 13.91 -2.78 -13.77
CA CYS A 202 14.09 -2.77 -15.23
C CYS A 202 15.50 -3.19 -15.65
N GLN A 203 16.45 -3.20 -14.72
CA GLN A 203 17.81 -3.67 -14.95
C GLN A 203 17.92 -5.20 -14.99
N PHE A 204 16.87 -5.93 -14.61
CA PHE A 204 16.91 -7.40 -14.46
C PHE A 204 15.85 -8.13 -15.30
N TYR A 205 14.88 -7.40 -15.84
CA TYR A 205 13.72 -7.96 -16.52
C TYR A 205 13.50 -7.30 -17.88
N GLY A 206 13.10 -8.11 -18.87
CA GLY A 206 12.68 -7.64 -20.18
C GLY A 206 11.44 -6.75 -20.12
N GLN A 207 11.17 -6.03 -21.21
CA GLN A 207 9.92 -5.28 -21.39
C GLN A 207 8.68 -6.19 -21.35
N ASP A 208 8.85 -7.48 -21.62
CA ASP A 208 7.83 -8.53 -21.52
C ASP A 208 7.67 -9.11 -20.10
N GLU A 209 8.44 -8.63 -19.13
CA GLU A 209 8.49 -9.16 -17.77
C GLU A 209 8.28 -8.08 -16.71
N PHE A 210 8.57 -6.82 -17.06
CA PHE A 210 8.47 -5.67 -16.17
C PHE A 210 7.89 -4.45 -16.90
N CYS A 211 6.95 -3.75 -16.26
CA CYS A 211 6.57 -2.40 -16.65
C CYS A 211 6.73 -1.47 -15.46
N ARG A 212 7.35 -0.30 -15.68
CA ARG A 212 7.38 0.72 -14.64
C ARG A 212 5.99 1.30 -14.48
N TYR A 213 5.40 1.15 -13.31
CA TYR A 213 3.99 1.40 -13.07
C TYR A 213 3.73 2.01 -11.68
N ASN A 214 2.84 2.99 -11.61
CA ASN A 214 2.37 3.57 -10.35
C ASN A 214 0.93 3.13 -10.05
N MET A 215 0.79 2.34 -8.98
CA MET A 215 -0.46 1.77 -8.53
C MET A 215 -1.45 2.76 -7.88
N PHE A 216 -1.04 3.99 -7.57
CA PHE A 216 -1.92 4.98 -6.97
C PHE A 216 -2.71 5.81 -7.99
N ASN A 217 -2.27 5.82 -9.25
CA ASN A 217 -2.85 6.65 -10.32
C ASN A 217 -3.00 5.90 -11.65
N HIS A 218 -2.80 4.58 -11.65
CA HIS A 218 -2.83 3.73 -12.85
C HIS A 218 -1.86 4.18 -13.97
N HIS A 219 -0.72 4.77 -13.62
CA HIS A 219 0.20 5.31 -14.61
C HIS A 219 1.29 4.33 -15.01
N PHE A 220 1.41 4.06 -16.31
CA PHE A 220 2.56 3.42 -16.93
C PHE A 220 3.55 4.50 -17.39
N PHE A 221 4.81 4.38 -16.96
CA PHE A 221 5.84 5.38 -17.25
C PHE A 221 6.52 5.16 -18.60
N ASP A 222 6.53 3.90 -19.03
CA ASP A 222 7.00 3.50 -20.34
C ASP A 222 5.85 3.78 -21.35
N ASP A 223 6.20 4.17 -22.58
CA ASP A 223 5.27 4.64 -23.62
C ASP A 223 4.21 3.57 -24.03
N GLU A 224 3.42 3.82 -25.09
CA GLU A 224 2.28 2.98 -25.52
C GLU A 224 2.58 1.47 -25.62
N GLU A 225 3.83 1.07 -25.85
CA GLU A 225 4.27 -0.32 -25.88
C GLU A 225 4.04 -1.05 -24.55
N ALA A 226 4.34 -0.44 -23.40
CA ALA A 226 4.17 -1.10 -22.11
C ALA A 226 2.69 -1.32 -21.77
N VAL A 227 1.83 -0.37 -22.15
CA VAL A 227 0.37 -0.50 -22.03
C VAL A 227 -0.13 -1.62 -22.93
N THR A 228 0.34 -1.69 -24.17
CA THR A 228 -0.03 -2.74 -25.13
C THR A 228 0.39 -4.11 -24.62
N PHE A 229 1.61 -4.23 -24.07
CA PHE A 229 2.11 -5.46 -23.49
C PHE A 229 1.27 -5.89 -22.27
N PHE A 230 1.02 -4.97 -21.34
CA PHE A 230 0.14 -5.21 -20.18
C PHE A 230 -1.24 -5.71 -20.62
N GLN A 231 -1.83 -5.05 -21.61
CA GLN A 231 -3.11 -5.43 -22.18
C GLN A 231 -3.07 -6.83 -22.81
N GLY A 232 -2.01 -7.18 -23.55
CA GLY A 232 -1.80 -8.52 -24.09
C GLY A 232 -1.61 -9.58 -22.99
N PHE A 233 -0.90 -9.23 -21.92
CA PHE A 233 -0.72 -10.10 -20.76
C PHE A 233 -2.06 -10.40 -20.07
N LEU A 234 -3.04 -9.49 -20.06
CA LEU A 234 -4.34 -9.75 -19.46
C LEU A 234 -5.25 -10.68 -20.27
N ARG A 235 -4.95 -10.92 -21.55
CA ARG A 235 -5.75 -11.81 -22.38
C ARG A 235 -5.54 -13.28 -22.00
N GLU A 236 -6.61 -14.01 -21.76
CA GLU A 236 -6.63 -15.44 -21.47
C GLU A 236 -6.78 -16.19 -22.78
N GLU A 237 -5.69 -16.80 -23.23
CA GLU A 237 -5.65 -17.62 -24.45
C GLU A 237 -5.37 -19.06 -24.05
N GLU A 238 -5.93 -20.02 -24.78
CA GLU A 238 -5.69 -21.46 -24.56
C GLU A 238 -6.00 -21.94 -23.13
N GLY A 239 -6.92 -21.27 -22.43
CA GLY A 239 -7.29 -21.59 -21.06
C GLY A 239 -6.30 -21.09 -19.99
N ALA A 240 -5.29 -20.31 -20.37
CA ALA A 240 -4.32 -19.72 -19.44
C ALA A 240 -4.94 -18.57 -18.64
N LYS A 241 -5.49 -18.89 -17.46
CA LYS A 241 -6.20 -17.96 -16.58
C LYS A 241 -5.26 -16.97 -15.90
N VAL A 242 -5.74 -15.73 -15.77
CA VAL A 242 -5.02 -14.61 -15.15
C VAL A 242 -5.53 -14.39 -13.72
N VAL A 243 -4.60 -14.11 -12.81
CA VAL A 243 -4.89 -13.58 -11.47
C VAL A 243 -3.97 -12.41 -11.17
N MET A 244 -4.52 -11.35 -10.58
CA MET A 244 -3.74 -10.24 -10.07
C MET A 244 -3.39 -10.48 -8.61
N ILE A 245 -2.12 -10.29 -8.25
CA ILE A 245 -1.66 -10.28 -6.87
C ILE A 245 -0.95 -8.97 -6.56
N THR A 246 -1.39 -8.30 -5.51
CA THR A 246 -0.92 -6.96 -5.16
C THR A 246 -0.57 -6.84 -3.68
N ASP A 247 0.55 -6.21 -3.39
CA ASP A 247 0.99 -5.86 -2.04
C ASP A 247 1.39 -4.39 -1.98
N PRO A 248 0.40 -3.49 -1.98
CA PRO A 248 0.66 -2.06 -2.01
C PRO A 248 1.19 -1.57 -0.65
N PRO A 249 1.87 -0.40 -0.62
CA PRO A 249 2.31 0.21 0.63
C PRO A 249 1.18 0.29 1.67
N PHE A 250 1.40 -0.19 2.90
CA PHE A 250 0.38 -0.15 3.98
C PHE A 250 -0.04 1.28 4.36
N GLY A 251 0.89 2.23 4.18
CA GLY A 251 0.62 3.65 4.16
C GLY A 251 0.04 4.11 2.81
N GLY A 252 -0.70 3.30 2.07
CA GLY A 252 -1.39 3.72 0.87
C GLY A 252 -2.75 4.34 1.20
N LEU A 253 -3.32 5.12 0.29
CA LEU A 253 -4.74 5.45 0.35
C LEU A 253 -5.50 4.32 -0.36
N VAL A 254 -6.40 3.66 0.38
CA VAL A 254 -7.16 2.49 -0.12
C VAL A 254 -7.98 2.83 -1.37
N LYS A 255 -8.60 4.01 -1.42
CA LYS A 255 -9.46 4.41 -2.55
C LYS A 255 -8.70 4.58 -3.87
N PRO A 256 -7.59 5.32 -3.96
CA PRO A 256 -6.77 5.38 -5.18
C PRO A 256 -6.24 4.01 -5.65
N LEU A 257 -5.82 3.15 -4.72
CA LEU A 257 -5.41 1.78 -5.04
C LEU A 257 -6.57 0.99 -5.65
N ALA A 258 -7.74 1.03 -5.01
CA ALA A 258 -8.93 0.35 -5.48
C ALA A 258 -9.38 0.86 -6.86
N ASN A 259 -9.26 2.17 -7.13
CA ASN A 259 -9.53 2.75 -8.43
C ASN A 259 -8.61 2.16 -9.52
N SER A 260 -7.31 2.10 -9.26
CA SER A 260 -6.33 1.53 -10.20
C SER A 260 -6.58 0.04 -10.44
N PHE A 261 -6.91 -0.73 -9.40
CA PHE A 261 -7.25 -2.15 -9.54
C PHE A 261 -8.56 -2.35 -10.31
N SER A 262 -9.53 -1.44 -10.14
CA SER A 262 -10.79 -1.46 -10.90
C SER A 262 -10.56 -1.18 -12.39
N GLN A 263 -9.65 -0.26 -12.72
CA GLN A 263 -9.22 -0.03 -14.10
C GLN A 263 -8.57 -1.28 -14.71
N MET A 264 -7.67 -1.95 -13.98
CA MET A 264 -7.11 -3.23 -14.43
C MET A 264 -8.19 -4.30 -14.66
N ALA A 265 -9.19 -4.38 -13.77
CA ALA A 265 -10.32 -5.30 -13.92
C ALA A 265 -11.12 -5.01 -15.19
N ILE A 266 -11.37 -3.74 -15.49
CA ILE A 266 -12.07 -3.29 -16.71
C ILE A 266 -11.25 -3.68 -17.94
N THR A 267 -9.93 -3.42 -17.95
CA THR A 267 -9.05 -3.84 -19.05
C THR A 267 -9.08 -5.35 -19.26
N TRP A 268 -9.01 -6.15 -18.18
CA TRP A 268 -9.10 -7.61 -18.27
C TRP A 268 -10.46 -8.06 -18.83
N LYS A 269 -11.58 -7.46 -18.39
CA LYS A 269 -12.90 -7.78 -18.94
C LYS A 269 -12.98 -7.49 -20.42
N ASN A 270 -12.48 -6.34 -20.85
CA ASN A 270 -12.47 -5.93 -22.26
C ASN A 270 -11.65 -6.89 -23.11
N GLN A 271 -10.48 -7.31 -22.64
CA GLN A 271 -9.60 -8.22 -23.37
C GLN A 271 -10.14 -9.64 -23.49
N ASN A 272 -10.94 -10.07 -22.53
CA ASN A 272 -11.50 -11.42 -22.46
C ASN A 272 -12.98 -11.47 -22.88
N LYS A 273 -13.57 -10.34 -23.29
CA LYS A 273 -15.00 -10.21 -23.67
C LYS A 273 -15.94 -10.78 -22.60
N VAL A 274 -15.58 -10.61 -21.33
CA VAL A 274 -16.32 -11.15 -20.20
C VAL A 274 -17.55 -10.29 -19.93
N SER A 275 -18.67 -10.91 -19.59
CA SER A 275 -19.90 -10.19 -19.24
C SER A 275 -19.71 -9.31 -18.01
N ASN A 276 -20.64 -8.37 -17.79
CA ASN A 276 -20.56 -7.47 -16.62
C ASN A 276 -20.49 -8.22 -15.28
N ALA A 277 -21.06 -9.42 -15.19
CA ALA A 277 -21.08 -10.25 -13.98
C ALA A 277 -19.74 -10.92 -13.67
N GLY A 278 -18.93 -11.23 -14.68
CA GLY A 278 -17.62 -11.84 -14.46
C GLY A 278 -16.67 -10.86 -13.77
N GLN A 279 -15.85 -11.35 -12.83
CA GLN A 279 -14.88 -10.55 -12.11
C GLN A 279 -13.48 -11.07 -12.38
N MET A 280 -12.52 -10.15 -12.55
CA MET A 280 -11.10 -10.53 -12.62
C MET A 280 -10.70 -11.17 -11.29
N PRO A 281 -10.03 -12.34 -11.29
CA PRO A 281 -9.47 -12.93 -10.09
C PRO A 281 -8.40 -12.04 -9.46
N MET A 282 -8.53 -11.74 -8.16
CA MET A 282 -7.63 -10.82 -7.45
C MET A 282 -7.27 -11.29 -6.05
N ILE A 283 -6.04 -11.05 -5.63
CA ILE A 283 -5.56 -11.17 -4.27
C ILE A 283 -4.90 -9.85 -3.87
N TRP A 284 -5.55 -9.11 -2.98
CA TRP A 284 -5.01 -7.90 -2.36
C TRP A 284 -4.46 -8.22 -0.98
N ILE A 285 -3.14 -8.15 -0.85
CA ILE A 285 -2.42 -8.38 0.39
C ILE A 285 -2.39 -7.06 1.18
N PHE A 286 -3.01 -7.03 2.36
CA PHE A 286 -3.10 -5.79 3.15
C PHE A 286 -3.37 -6.07 4.64
N PRO A 287 -3.16 -5.11 5.55
CA PRO A 287 -3.44 -5.32 6.97
C PRO A 287 -4.93 -5.50 7.27
N TYR A 288 -5.28 -6.47 8.12
CA TYR A 288 -6.68 -6.87 8.40
C TYR A 288 -7.57 -5.71 8.90
N PHE A 289 -6.99 -4.69 9.52
CA PHE A 289 -7.74 -3.55 10.06
C PHE A 289 -8.24 -2.57 8.97
N PHE A 290 -7.84 -2.78 7.71
CA PHE A 290 -8.37 -2.06 6.55
C PHE A 290 -9.54 -2.77 5.86
N GLU A 291 -9.94 -3.96 6.33
CA GLU A 291 -10.99 -4.77 5.72
C GLU A 291 -12.24 -3.96 5.37
N SER A 292 -12.77 -3.14 6.29
CA SER A 292 -13.99 -2.36 6.01
C SER A 292 -13.82 -1.43 4.80
N ARG A 293 -12.66 -0.79 4.65
CA ARG A 293 -12.39 0.11 3.53
C ARG A 293 -12.15 -0.64 2.23
N ILE A 294 -11.59 -1.84 2.29
CA ILE A 294 -11.41 -2.70 1.11
C ILE A 294 -12.77 -3.20 0.64
N LEU A 295 -13.61 -3.70 1.55
CA LEU A 295 -14.96 -4.20 1.22
C LEU A 295 -15.92 -3.09 0.75
N GLU A 296 -15.74 -1.85 1.22
CA GLU A 296 -16.44 -0.68 0.65
C GLU A 296 -16.14 -0.50 -0.85
N CYS A 297 -14.94 -0.84 -1.31
CA CYS A 297 -14.55 -0.73 -2.72
C CYS A 297 -14.77 -2.04 -3.51
N PHE A 298 -14.58 -3.19 -2.87
CA PHE A 298 -14.72 -4.53 -3.45
C PHE A 298 -15.60 -5.41 -2.55
N PRO A 299 -16.94 -5.31 -2.65
CA PRO A 299 -17.86 -6.04 -1.76
C PRO A 299 -17.82 -7.56 -1.93
N SER A 300 -17.35 -8.06 -3.07
CA SER A 300 -17.20 -9.50 -3.32
C SER A 300 -15.95 -10.10 -2.68
N PHE A 301 -15.07 -9.29 -2.09
CA PHE A 301 -13.86 -9.79 -1.45
C PHE A 301 -14.19 -10.44 -0.10
N SER A 302 -13.38 -11.41 0.26
CA SER A 302 -13.34 -12.03 1.58
C SER A 302 -11.91 -12.00 2.10
N MET A 303 -11.76 -11.93 3.42
CA MET A 303 -10.45 -11.96 4.08
C MET A 303 -10.11 -13.38 4.51
N LEU A 304 -8.99 -13.91 4.03
CA LEU A 304 -8.47 -15.21 4.44
C LEU A 304 -7.68 -15.08 5.75
N ASP A 305 -7.59 -16.17 6.51
CA ASP A 305 -6.89 -16.20 7.80
C ASP A 305 -5.35 -16.29 7.66
N TYR A 306 -4.83 -16.54 6.45
CA TYR A 306 -3.40 -16.68 6.22
C TYR A 306 -2.63 -15.44 6.61
N GLN A 307 -1.64 -15.61 7.48
CA GLN A 307 -0.79 -14.56 8.00
C GLN A 307 0.44 -14.42 7.11
N VAL A 308 0.46 -13.38 6.28
CA VAL A 308 1.58 -13.12 5.37
C VAL A 308 2.80 -12.66 6.16
N ASP A 309 3.93 -13.30 5.92
CA ASP A 309 5.20 -13.05 6.59
C ASP A 309 6.19 -12.28 5.71
N TYR A 310 7.01 -11.42 6.33
CA TYR A 310 7.90 -10.50 5.61
C TYR A 310 9.32 -10.52 6.16
N ASP A 311 10.31 -10.70 5.30
CA ASP A 311 11.72 -10.80 5.70
C ASP A 311 12.30 -9.52 6.29
N ASN A 312 11.79 -8.35 5.89
CA ASN A 312 12.35 -7.05 6.26
C ASN A 312 11.40 -6.15 7.07
N HIS A 313 10.18 -6.61 7.41
CA HIS A 313 9.28 -5.81 8.23
C HIS A 313 9.65 -5.90 9.73
N PRO A 314 9.87 -4.79 10.46
CA PRO A 314 10.40 -4.82 11.84
C PRO A 314 9.47 -5.52 12.86
N LEU A 315 8.18 -5.65 12.55
CA LEU A 315 7.17 -6.21 13.46
C LEU A 315 6.41 -7.40 12.89
N TYR A 316 6.52 -7.69 11.58
CA TYR A 316 5.65 -8.66 10.88
C TYR A 316 6.52 -9.81 10.36
N LYS A 317 7.22 -10.43 11.32
CA LYS A 317 8.16 -11.55 11.13
C LYS A 317 7.74 -12.70 12.02
N HIS A 318 7.79 -13.92 11.51
CA HIS A 318 7.70 -15.13 12.31
C HIS A 318 9.01 -15.32 13.12
N GLY A 319 8.92 -15.57 14.43
CA GLY A 319 10.09 -15.88 15.28
C GLY A 319 10.20 -15.11 16.60
N LYS A 320 11.34 -15.26 17.29
CA LYS A 320 11.58 -14.75 18.66
C LYS A 320 11.74 -13.22 18.76
N THR A 321 12.00 -12.53 17.66
CA THR A 321 12.36 -11.10 17.63
C THR A 321 11.31 -10.19 16.97
N GLY A 322 10.13 -10.71 16.59
CA GLY A 322 9.00 -9.97 16.00
C GLY A 322 7.71 -10.07 16.84
N ARG A 323 6.59 -9.48 16.37
CA ARG A 323 5.27 -9.84 16.93
C ARG A 323 5.02 -11.31 16.62
N LYS A 324 4.40 -12.06 17.54
CA LYS A 324 4.07 -13.48 17.32
C LYS A 324 3.22 -13.74 16.06
N GLN A 325 2.50 -12.72 15.56
CA GLN A 325 1.54 -12.83 14.46
C GLN A 325 1.60 -11.57 13.58
N SER A 326 1.70 -11.75 12.26
CA SER A 326 1.59 -10.67 11.27
C SER A 326 0.14 -10.14 11.24
N PRO A 327 -0.11 -8.83 11.06
CA PRO A 327 -1.46 -8.30 10.84
C PRO A 327 -1.86 -8.33 9.35
N VAL A 328 -0.99 -8.77 8.45
CA VAL A 328 -1.24 -8.75 7.01
C VAL A 328 -1.96 -10.02 6.56
N ARG A 329 -3.03 -9.87 5.79
CA ARG A 329 -3.92 -10.94 5.30
C ARG A 329 -4.09 -10.83 3.80
N LEU A 330 -4.69 -11.88 3.22
CA LEU A 330 -5.11 -11.91 1.83
C LEU A 330 -6.59 -11.52 1.74
N PHE A 331 -6.92 -10.54 0.91
CA PHE A 331 -8.30 -10.20 0.54
C PHE A 331 -8.54 -10.62 -0.91
N THR A 332 -9.58 -11.41 -1.17
CA THR A 332 -9.78 -11.99 -2.50
C THR A 332 -11.24 -12.22 -2.83
N ASN A 333 -11.59 -12.13 -4.12
CA ASN A 333 -12.89 -12.59 -4.66
C ASN A 333 -12.88 -14.08 -5.05
N LEU A 334 -11.78 -14.79 -4.83
CA LEU A 334 -11.72 -16.24 -4.95
C LEU A 334 -12.51 -16.90 -3.82
N SER A 335 -13.03 -18.09 -4.10
CA SER A 335 -13.75 -18.92 -3.13
C SER A 335 -12.82 -19.33 -1.98
N PRO A 336 -13.10 -18.93 -0.72
CA PRO A 336 -12.28 -19.30 0.44
C PRO A 336 -12.22 -20.81 0.71
N LYS A 337 -13.22 -21.56 0.23
CA LYS A 337 -13.30 -23.02 0.35
C LYS A 337 -12.23 -23.73 -0.46
N ASP A 338 -11.88 -23.15 -1.61
CA ASP A 338 -10.93 -23.74 -2.56
C ASP A 338 -9.47 -23.35 -2.21
N ILE A 339 -9.28 -22.45 -1.24
CA ILE A 339 -7.96 -22.01 -0.80
C ILE A 339 -7.55 -22.78 0.46
N ILE A 340 -6.72 -23.80 0.25
CA ILE A 340 -6.18 -24.66 1.30
C ILE A 340 -5.02 -23.93 2.00
N LEU A 341 -5.15 -23.71 3.31
CA LEU A 341 -4.06 -23.16 4.12
C LEU A 341 -3.23 -24.30 4.76
N PRO A 342 -1.91 -24.12 4.92
CA PRO A 342 -0.99 -25.18 5.33
C PRO A 342 -1.22 -25.65 6.78
N GLU A 343 -1.52 -26.93 6.96
CA GLU A 343 -1.83 -27.50 8.28
C GLU A 343 -0.62 -27.51 9.22
N ASP A 344 0.58 -27.76 8.68
CA ASP A 344 1.86 -27.73 9.39
C ASP A 344 2.19 -26.34 9.96
N GLU A 345 1.57 -25.30 9.41
CA GLU A 345 1.65 -23.93 9.90
C GLU A 345 0.59 -23.58 10.97
N GLY A 346 -0.27 -24.54 11.34
CA GLY A 346 -1.30 -24.38 12.36
C GLY A 346 -2.63 -23.81 11.86
N TYR A 347 -2.95 -24.03 10.59
CA TYR A 347 -4.28 -23.77 10.04
C TYR A 347 -5.14 -25.03 10.02
N ARG A 348 -6.46 -24.85 10.07
CA ARG A 348 -7.45 -25.95 10.02
C ARG A 348 -8.65 -25.55 9.18
N PHE A 349 -9.34 -26.51 8.59
CA PHE A 349 -10.61 -26.24 7.92
C PHE A 349 -11.75 -26.04 8.93
N CYS A 350 -12.60 -25.04 8.71
CA CYS A 350 -13.87 -24.89 9.41
C CYS A 350 -15.00 -25.28 8.45
N SER A 351 -15.68 -26.40 8.73
CA SER A 351 -16.77 -26.91 7.91
C SER A 351 -18.00 -26.00 7.87
N VAL A 352 -18.29 -25.27 8.95
CA VAL A 352 -19.45 -24.37 9.04
C VAL A 352 -19.23 -23.13 8.17
N CYS A 353 -18.05 -22.49 8.29
CA CYS A 353 -17.73 -21.30 7.50
C CYS A 353 -17.16 -21.64 6.10
N GLU A 354 -17.02 -22.92 5.78
CA GLU A 354 -16.39 -23.45 4.56
C GLU A 354 -15.08 -22.76 4.17
N ARG A 355 -14.18 -22.56 5.14
CA ARG A 355 -12.88 -21.90 4.92
C ARG A 355 -11.83 -22.36 5.91
N TYR A 356 -10.57 -22.22 5.52
CA TYR A 356 -9.44 -22.45 6.43
C TYR A 356 -9.25 -21.27 7.39
N VAL A 357 -8.98 -21.60 8.64
CA VAL A 357 -8.83 -20.65 9.75
C VAL A 357 -7.61 -20.99 10.60
N SER A 358 -7.05 -20.01 11.30
CA SER A 358 -6.00 -20.28 12.29
C SER A 358 -6.55 -21.18 13.40
N ALA A 359 -5.73 -22.08 13.95
CA ALA A 359 -6.13 -22.98 15.04
C ALA A 359 -6.75 -22.26 16.25
N GLY A 360 -6.27 -21.05 16.56
CA GLY A 360 -6.79 -20.18 17.63
C GLY A 360 -8.04 -19.38 17.27
N ASN A 361 -8.42 -19.30 15.99
CA ASN A 361 -9.67 -18.69 15.55
C ASN A 361 -10.81 -19.71 15.71
N LYS A 362 -11.53 -19.64 16.83
CA LYS A 362 -12.68 -20.52 17.12
C LYS A 362 -13.94 -20.00 16.45
N HIS A 363 -14.73 -20.90 15.88
CA HIS A 363 -16.05 -20.56 15.35
C HIS A 363 -16.97 -20.13 16.49
N CYS A 364 -17.68 -19.03 16.32
CA CYS A 364 -18.68 -18.55 17.25
C CYS A 364 -20.08 -18.93 16.75
N PRO A 365 -20.80 -19.87 17.41
CA PRO A 365 -22.12 -20.30 16.98
C PRO A 365 -23.18 -19.19 17.00
N LYS A 366 -23.00 -18.17 17.87
CA LYS A 366 -23.94 -17.04 17.98
C LYS A 366 -23.81 -16.04 16.83
N CYS A 367 -22.60 -15.87 16.30
CA CYS A 367 -22.34 -14.97 15.16
C CYS A 367 -22.24 -15.72 13.83
N ASP A 368 -22.28 -17.05 13.86
CA ASP A 368 -22.06 -17.95 12.73
C ASP A 368 -20.81 -17.59 11.91
N THR A 369 -19.70 -17.35 12.60
CA THR A 369 -18.45 -16.92 11.96
C THR A 369 -17.24 -17.33 12.79
N CYS A 370 -16.07 -17.43 12.15
CA CYS A 370 -14.76 -17.48 12.81
C CYS A 370 -14.21 -16.04 12.91
N PRO A 371 -14.45 -15.32 14.03
CA PRO A 371 -14.37 -13.87 14.08
C PRO A 371 -12.96 -13.32 14.28
N SER A 372 -12.00 -14.16 14.69
CA SER A 372 -10.67 -13.70 15.07
C SER A 372 -9.87 -13.28 13.85
N LYS A 373 -9.44 -12.02 13.84
CA LYS A 373 -8.59 -11.47 12.78
C LYS A 373 -7.10 -11.54 13.12
N ASP A 374 -6.78 -11.78 14.40
CA ASP A 374 -5.43 -11.83 14.92
C ASP A 374 -5.03 -13.23 15.39
N GLY A 375 -5.79 -14.27 15.06
CA GLY A 375 -5.45 -15.66 15.38
C GLY A 375 -5.56 -16.02 16.86
N ARG A 376 -5.98 -15.09 17.73
CA ARG A 376 -6.29 -15.37 19.15
C ARG A 376 -7.76 -15.77 19.30
N GLU A 377 -8.09 -16.46 20.38
CA GLU A 377 -9.49 -16.74 20.66
C GLU A 377 -10.23 -15.46 21.06
N TRP A 378 -11.22 -15.07 20.25
CA TRP A 378 -12.12 -13.95 20.54
C TRP A 378 -13.33 -14.47 21.29
N ARG A 379 -13.97 -13.59 22.07
CA ARG A 379 -15.14 -13.94 22.88
C ARG A 379 -16.37 -13.21 22.37
N HIS A 380 -17.51 -13.89 22.37
CA HIS A 380 -18.79 -13.26 22.08
C HIS A 380 -19.22 -12.38 23.26
N CYS A 381 -19.67 -11.15 22.98
CA CYS A 381 -20.33 -10.30 23.96
C CYS A 381 -21.83 -10.27 23.63
N ASP A 382 -22.64 -10.84 24.51
CA ASP A 382 -24.09 -10.97 24.33
C ASP A 382 -24.77 -9.59 24.27
N GLU A 383 -24.38 -8.67 25.15
CA GLU A 383 -24.91 -7.30 25.18
C GLU A 383 -24.63 -6.51 23.89
N CYS A 384 -23.50 -6.77 23.23
CA CYS A 384 -23.18 -6.14 21.94
C CYS A 384 -23.62 -6.97 20.73
N GLY A 385 -24.09 -8.21 20.93
CA GLY A 385 -24.38 -9.16 19.85
C GLY A 385 -23.21 -9.43 18.90
N ARG A 386 -21.96 -9.31 19.36
CA ARG A 386 -20.78 -9.45 18.49
C ARG A 386 -19.57 -10.01 19.21
N CYS A 387 -18.69 -10.64 18.43
CA CYS A 387 -17.40 -11.10 18.92
C CYS A 387 -16.39 -9.95 19.06
N VAL A 388 -15.63 -9.98 20.14
CA VAL A 388 -14.64 -8.96 20.49
C VAL A 388 -13.33 -9.59 20.94
N LYS A 389 -12.24 -8.81 20.84
CA LYS A 389 -10.92 -9.22 21.31
C LYS A 389 -10.97 -9.65 22.78
N PRO A 390 -10.16 -10.62 23.21
CA PRO A 390 -10.18 -11.13 24.59
C PRO A 390 -9.82 -10.05 25.62
N SER A 391 -9.05 -9.03 25.24
CA SER A 391 -8.70 -7.89 26.10
C SER A 391 -9.82 -6.87 26.28
N TRP A 392 -10.89 -6.92 25.49
CA TRP A 392 -12.00 -5.98 25.58
C TRP A 392 -13.03 -6.47 26.61
N ARG A 393 -13.78 -5.54 27.19
CA ARG A 393 -14.87 -5.78 28.15
C ARG A 393 -16.06 -4.89 27.77
N HIS A 394 -17.29 -5.36 27.99
CA HIS A 394 -18.48 -4.52 27.83
C HIS A 394 -18.48 -3.45 28.91
N CYS A 395 -18.71 -2.20 28.53
CA CYS A 395 -18.91 -1.10 29.46
C CYS A 395 -20.39 -0.74 29.48
N SER A 396 -21.08 -1.05 30.58
CA SER A 396 -22.53 -0.81 30.71
C SER A 396 -22.89 0.67 30.59
N SER A 397 -22.02 1.57 31.05
CA SER A 397 -22.23 3.02 30.93
C SER A 397 -22.14 3.53 29.50
N CYS A 398 -21.27 2.94 28.66
CA CYS A 398 -21.09 3.34 27.26
C CYS A 398 -21.90 2.49 26.27
N GLY A 399 -22.46 1.36 26.72
CA GLY A 399 -23.24 0.44 25.88
C GLY A 399 -22.41 -0.25 24.79
N HIS A 400 -21.08 -0.31 24.93
CA HIS A 400 -20.22 -0.98 23.97
C HIS A 400 -18.99 -1.62 24.61
N CYS A 401 -18.43 -2.63 23.95
CA CYS A 401 -17.13 -3.17 24.34
C CYS A 401 -16.00 -2.18 24.04
N ALA A 402 -15.06 -2.06 24.98
CA ALA A 402 -13.83 -1.28 24.86
C ALA A 402 -12.69 -1.92 25.68
N LEU A 403 -11.50 -1.33 25.64
CA LEU A 403 -10.43 -1.68 26.58
C LEU A 403 -10.82 -1.24 28.01
N PRO A 404 -10.34 -1.91 29.07
CA PRO A 404 -10.67 -1.54 30.45
C PRO A 404 -10.38 -0.06 30.75
N ASP A 405 -9.23 0.46 30.32
CA ASP A 405 -8.79 1.85 30.58
C ASP A 405 -9.29 2.87 29.54
N HIS A 406 -10.46 2.63 28.92
CA HIS A 406 -11.05 3.58 27.98
C HIS A 406 -11.67 4.78 28.72
N PRO A 407 -11.72 5.97 28.09
CA PRO A 407 -12.32 7.15 28.71
C PRO A 407 -13.86 7.03 28.73
N CYS A 408 -14.39 6.40 29.78
CA CYS A 408 -15.82 6.21 29.99
C CYS A 408 -16.53 7.56 30.21
N GLY A 409 -17.73 7.74 29.62
CA GLY A 409 -18.54 8.95 29.78
C GLY A 409 -18.04 10.20 29.03
N GLN A 410 -16.87 10.15 28.38
CA GLN A 410 -16.46 11.18 27.43
C GLN A 410 -17.09 10.88 26.08
N SER A 411 -18.10 11.67 25.71
CA SER A 411 -18.70 11.65 24.37
C SER A 411 -17.62 11.91 23.32
N GLN A 412 -17.12 10.84 22.68
CA GLN A 412 -16.51 10.92 21.35
C GLN A 412 -17.56 10.78 20.24
N THR A 413 -18.82 10.62 20.62
CA THR A 413 -19.96 10.43 19.74
C THR A 413 -20.65 11.77 19.52
N GLY A 414 -20.17 12.50 18.52
CA GLY A 414 -20.79 13.74 18.08
C GLY A 414 -20.33 14.11 16.68
N CYS A 415 -21.24 14.66 15.89
CA CYS A 415 -20.90 15.32 14.66
C CYS A 415 -20.10 16.58 14.99
N PHE A 416 -18.80 16.58 14.70
CA PHE A 416 -17.93 17.74 14.90
C PHE A 416 -18.34 19.00 14.13
N ASN A 417 -19.20 18.86 13.11
CA ASN A 417 -19.74 20.00 12.35
C ASN A 417 -20.94 20.67 13.06
N CYS A 418 -21.87 19.89 13.63
CA CYS A 418 -23.12 20.45 14.20
C CYS A 418 -23.32 20.19 15.69
N GLY A 419 -22.36 19.55 16.35
CA GLY A 419 -22.41 19.17 17.77
C GLY A 419 -23.42 18.07 18.10
N SER A 420 -24.16 17.54 17.12
CA SER A 420 -25.19 16.54 17.38
C SER A 420 -24.59 15.19 17.75
N GLN A 421 -25.03 14.61 18.86
CA GLN A 421 -24.61 13.28 19.29
C GLN A 421 -25.32 12.12 18.56
N LYS A 422 -26.30 12.44 17.69
CA LYS A 422 -27.13 11.44 16.99
C LYS A 422 -26.49 10.86 15.71
N HIS A 423 -25.43 11.46 15.19
CA HIS A 423 -24.77 11.04 13.96
C HIS A 423 -23.29 11.43 13.96
N LYS A 424 -22.46 10.74 13.16
CA LYS A 424 -21.05 11.13 12.93
C LYS A 424 -20.95 12.17 11.81
N LEU A 425 -19.83 12.87 11.71
CA LEU A 425 -19.57 13.94 10.73
C LEU A 425 -20.02 13.60 9.29
N ARG A 426 -19.76 12.38 8.83
CA ARG A 426 -20.06 11.90 7.47
C ARG A 426 -21.56 11.85 7.14
N THR A 427 -22.40 11.74 8.15
CA THR A 427 -23.85 11.60 8.06
C THR A 427 -24.58 12.90 8.47
N CYS A 428 -23.88 14.04 8.46
CA CYS A 428 -24.45 15.29 8.96
C CYS A 428 -25.45 15.92 7.98
N PRO A 429 -26.73 16.10 8.37
CA PRO A 429 -27.74 16.73 7.51
C PRO A 429 -27.55 18.25 7.36
N LYS A 430 -26.73 18.88 8.21
CA LYS A 430 -26.40 20.32 8.14
C LYS A 430 -25.16 20.62 7.30
N LYS A 431 -24.71 19.68 6.45
CA LYS A 431 -23.50 19.83 5.63
C LYS A 431 -23.50 21.09 4.74
N HIS A 432 -24.65 21.72 4.49
CA HIS A 432 -24.80 22.88 3.61
C HIS A 432 -25.63 24.06 4.14
N ASN A 433 -25.98 24.15 5.43
CA ASN A 433 -26.80 25.29 5.88
C ASN A 433 -26.54 25.71 7.33
N LYS A 434 -25.87 26.87 7.50
CA LYS A 434 -26.41 28.04 8.21
C LYS A 434 -25.45 29.24 8.19
N ARG A 435 -25.84 30.27 7.44
CA ARG A 435 -25.69 31.68 7.85
C ARG A 435 -26.50 31.86 9.15
N MET A 436 -25.88 32.30 10.23
CA MET A 436 -26.58 33.05 11.28
C MET A 436 -25.67 34.16 11.82
N ILE A 437 -26.13 35.37 11.57
CA ILE A 437 -25.67 36.65 12.09
C ILE A 437 -25.92 36.66 13.61
N VAL A 438 -24.95 37.11 14.40
CA VAL A 438 -25.19 37.51 15.81
C VAL A 438 -24.91 39.02 15.93
N PRO A 439 -25.85 39.84 16.47
CA PRO A 439 -25.67 41.28 16.67
C PRO A 439 -24.79 41.59 17.89
N GLY A 440 -24.12 42.75 17.86
CA GLY A 440 -23.08 43.15 18.81
C GLY A 440 -23.54 43.67 20.18
N GLY A 441 -22.54 43.88 21.05
CA GLY A 441 -22.71 44.50 22.38
C GLY A 441 -21.41 44.72 23.16
N ARG A 442 -20.71 45.82 22.81
CA ARG A 442 -19.89 46.77 23.61
C ARG A 442 -19.01 46.33 24.80
N GLY A 443 -17.74 46.76 24.75
CA GLY A 443 -16.90 47.04 25.93
C GLY A 443 -15.39 47.17 25.66
N ALA A 444 -14.93 48.36 25.27
CA ALA A 444 -13.53 48.85 25.36
C ALA A 444 -13.60 50.23 26.08
N PRO A 445 -12.51 50.90 26.54
CA PRO A 445 -11.10 50.76 26.14
C PRO A 445 -10.03 50.97 27.23
N GLY A 446 -8.75 50.72 26.89
CA GLY A 446 -7.59 51.11 27.69
C GLY A 446 -6.30 51.07 26.87
N LEU A 447 -6.05 52.13 26.11
CA LEU A 447 -4.83 52.42 25.36
C LEU A 447 -3.86 53.17 26.28
N LEU A 448 -2.55 52.86 26.26
CA LEU A 448 -1.49 53.89 26.25
C LEU A 448 -0.10 53.31 25.94
N LYS A 449 0.55 54.01 25.02
CA LYS A 449 1.90 53.89 24.46
C LYS A 449 2.98 54.17 25.52
N HIS A 450 4.17 53.59 25.34
CA HIS A 450 5.43 54.32 25.57
C HIS A 450 6.54 53.88 24.60
N ILE A 451 7.23 54.87 24.06
CA ILE A 451 8.29 54.81 23.05
C ILE A 451 9.64 55.21 23.68
N ALA A 452 10.70 54.55 23.20
CA ALA A 452 12.12 54.95 23.08
C ALA A 452 13.08 55.00 24.30
N GLY A 453 14.24 54.35 24.10
CA GLY A 453 15.51 54.54 24.81
C GLY A 453 16.67 53.92 24.03
N LYS A 454 17.66 54.75 23.64
CA LYS A 454 18.73 54.56 22.64
C LYS A 454 19.87 53.59 23.03
N SER A 455 20.45 52.96 21.99
CA SER A 455 21.88 52.77 21.63
C SER A 455 22.92 52.44 22.73
N THR A 456 23.70 51.36 22.52
CA THR A 456 25.17 51.46 22.34
C THR A 456 25.79 50.13 21.85
N THR A 457 26.68 50.27 20.88
CA THR A 457 27.58 49.25 20.33
C THR A 457 28.78 49.01 21.26
N LYS A 458 29.26 47.75 21.41
CA LYS A 458 30.70 47.40 21.41
C LYS A 458 31.02 45.89 21.50
N LYS A 459 31.71 45.44 20.45
CA LYS A 459 32.89 44.56 20.37
C LYS A 459 32.93 43.16 21.04
N LYS A 460 33.06 42.18 20.13
CA LYS A 460 33.73 40.87 20.25
C LYS A 460 35.00 40.88 21.12
N ARG A 461 35.17 39.84 21.94
CA ARG A 461 36.48 39.30 22.35
C ARG A 461 36.47 37.78 22.22
N ARG A 462 37.35 37.27 21.33
CA ARG A 462 37.80 35.87 21.27
C ARG A 462 38.57 35.54 22.56
N ARG A 463 38.42 34.32 23.07
CA ARG A 463 39.40 33.68 23.95
C ARG A 463 39.60 32.24 23.48
N THR A 464 40.80 31.99 22.99
CA THR A 464 41.45 30.68 22.84
C THR A 464 42.33 30.48 24.07
N VAL A 465 42.27 29.32 24.70
CA VAL A 465 43.18 28.76 25.73
C VAL A 465 42.87 27.26 25.68
N THR A 466 43.76 26.29 25.48
CA THR A 466 45.22 26.17 25.38
C THR A 466 45.51 24.90 24.62
#